data_AF-A0A257KDA7-F1
#
_entry.id   AF-A0A257KDA7-F1
#
_cell.length_a   1.000
_cell.length_b   1.000
_cell.length_c   1.000
_cell.angle_alpha   90.00
_cell.angle_beta   90.00
_cell.angle_gamma   90.00
#
_symmetry.space_group_name_H-M   'P 1'
#
loop_
_entity.id
_entity.type
_entity.pdbx_description
1 polymer ?
#
loop_
_entity_poly.entity_id
_entity_poly.type
_entity_poly.pdbx_seq_one_letter_code
_entity_poly.pdbx_strand_id
1 'polypeptide(L)' 'MDMRAGTEAALARVVTVFGAARPHHAYLFANLRANRMKVLVHDGIGV' A
#
# COMPACT_ATOMS: atom_id res chain seq x y z
N MET A 1 1.96 2.09 9.67
CA MET A 1 1.81 0.67 9.29
C MET A 1 3.00 -0.07 9.86
N ASP A 2 2.78 -1.22 10.52
CA ASP A 2 3.90 -2.13 10.77
C ASP A 2 4.40 -2.64 9.41
N MET A 3 5.59 -2.22 9.01
CA MET A 3 6.16 -2.54 7.71
C MET A 3 6.71 -3.96 7.60
N ARG A 4 6.73 -4.71 8.70
CA ARG A 4 7.01 -6.14 8.69
C ARG A 4 5.78 -6.96 8.31
N ALA A 5 4.58 -6.37 8.41
CA ALA A 5 3.36 -7.02 7.97
C ALA A 5 3.34 -7.19 6.43
N GLY A 6 2.64 -8.23 5.98
CA GLY A 6 2.56 -8.63 4.58
C GLY A 6 1.78 -7.66 3.68
N THR A 7 1.50 -8.10 2.45
CA THR A 7 0.78 -7.31 1.43
C THR A 7 -0.66 -6.97 1.85
N GLU A 8 -1.38 -7.91 2.47
CA GLU A 8 -2.75 -7.70 2.98
C GLU A 8 -2.86 -6.50 3.93
N ALA A 9 -1.88 -6.30 4.81
CA ALA A 9 -1.88 -5.16 5.72
C ALA A 9 -1.69 -3.81 5.00
N ALA A 10 -0.92 -3.80 3.90
CA ALA A 10 -0.78 -2.63 3.04
C ALA A 10 -2.10 -2.35 2.29
N LEU A 11 -2.70 -3.40 1.71
CA LEU A 11 -3.97 -3.30 1.00
C LEU A 11 -5.09 -2.81 1.92
N ALA A 12 -5.23 -3.40 3.11
CA ALA A 12 -6.20 -2.95 4.11
C ALA A 12 -6.01 -1.47 4.45
N ARG A 13 -4.76 -1.00 4.59
CA ARG A 13 -4.48 0.42 4.83
C ARG A 13 -4.88 1.31 3.66
N VAL A 14 -4.66 0.88 2.41
CA VAL A 14 -5.16 1.60 1.22
C VAL A 14 -6.67 1.73 1.28
N VAL A 15 -7.38 0.61 1.50
CA VAL A 15 -8.85 0.58 1.56
C VAL A 15 -9.38 1.44 2.70
N THR A 16 -8.80 1.37 3.90
CA THR A 16 -9.21 2.22 5.03
C THR A 16 -9.06 3.72 4.75
N VAL A 17 -8.02 4.14 4.04
CA VAL A 17 -7.72 5.57 3.82
C VAL A 17 -8.41 6.12 2.57
N PHE A 18 -8.47 5.34 1.49
CA PHE A 18 -8.93 5.79 0.18
C PHE A 18 -10.28 5.18 -0.25
N GLY A 19 -10.84 4.27 0.55
CA GLY A 19 -12.09 3.56 0.26
C GLY A 19 -11.92 2.34 -0.65
N ALA A 20 -10.95 2.36 -1.56
CA ALA A 20 -10.60 1.25 -2.44
C ALA A 20 -9.17 1.36 -2.96
N ALA A 21 -8.58 0.24 -3.38
CA ALA A 21 -7.41 0.25 -4.24
C ALA A 21 -7.87 0.50 -5.68
N ARG A 22 -7.38 1.59 -6.29
CA ARG A 22 -7.75 1.96 -7.67
C ARG A 22 -6.85 1.23 -8.67
N PRO A 23 -7.36 0.79 -9.83
CA PRO A 23 -6.54 0.20 -10.87
C PRO A 23 -5.54 1.23 -11.45
N HIS A 24 -4.41 0.74 -11.94
CA HIS A 24 -3.30 1.54 -12.49
C HIS A 24 -2.71 2.57 -11.52
N HIS A 25 -2.74 2.30 -10.21
CA HIS A 25 -2.22 3.18 -9.17
C HIS A 25 -1.13 2.50 -8.34
N ALA A 26 -0.17 3.31 -7.89
CA ALA A 26 0.86 2.91 -6.94
C ALA A 26 0.68 3.66 -5.62
N TYR A 27 0.66 2.93 -4.50
CA TYR A 27 0.53 3.47 -3.15
C TYR A 27 1.87 3.32 -2.42
N LEU A 28 2.51 4.46 -2.14
CA LEU A 28 3.79 4.50 -1.44
C LEU A 28 3.59 4.57 0.07
N PHE A 29 4.25 3.67 0.79
CA PHE A 29 4.35 3.65 2.23
C PHE A 29 5.79 3.97 2.63
N ALA A 30 5.96 4.98 3.48
CA ALA A 30 7.23 5.28 4.13
C ALA A 30 7.07 5.14 5.65
N ASN A 31 8.10 4.69 6.35
CA ASN A 31 8.11 4.81 7.80
C ASN A 31 8.35 6.26 8.22
N LEU A 32 8.14 6.58 9.50
CA LEU A 32 8.27 7.95 10.01
C LEU A 32 9.64 8.58 9.73
N ARG A 33 10.69 7.77 9.69
CA ARG A 33 12.07 8.22 9.41
C ARG A 33 12.41 8.23 7.91
N ALA A 34 11.48 7.84 7.04
CA ALA A 34 11.62 7.72 5.59
C ALA A 34 12.82 6.88 5.09
N ASN A 35 13.38 6.01 5.93
CA ASN A 35 14.51 5.14 5.56
C ASN A 35 14.08 3.74 5.09
N ARG A 36 12.77 3.46 5.15
CA ARG A 36 12.16 2.25 4.60
C ARG A 36 10.93 2.64 3.79
N MET A 37 10.87 2.11 2.57
CA MET A 37 9.74 2.31 1.67
C MET A 37 9.21 0.98 1.15
N LYS A 38 7.89 0.91 0.95
CA LYS A 38 7.20 -0.17 0.27
C LYS A 38 6.17 0.43 -0.67
N VAL A 39 5.99 -0.17 -1.85
CA VAL A 39 4.96 0.24 -2.80
C VAL A 39 4.00 -0.92 -2.99
N LEU A 40 2.71 -0.62 -2.97
CA LEU A 40 1.65 -1.51 -3.43
C LEU A 40 1.18 -1.01 -4.80
N VAL A 41 1.21 -1.85 -5.82
CA VAL A 41 0.82 -1.47 -7.19
C VAL A 41 -0.41 -2.27 -7.57
N HIS A 42 -1.49 -1.58 -7.93
CA HIS A 42 -2.60 -2.21 -8.60
C HIS A 42 -2.47 -1.94 -10.10
N ASP A 43 -2.28 -3.00 -10.90
CA ASP A 43 -2.00 -2.89 -12.33
C ASP A 43 -3.25 -2.87 -13.23
N GLY A 44 -4.44 -2.98 -12.66
CA GLY A 44 -5.72 -3.10 -13.37
C GLY A 44 -6.25 -4.53 -13.52
N ILE A 45 -5.42 -5.53 -13.24
CA ILE A 45 -5.80 -6.96 -13.22
C ILE A 45 -5.80 -7.48 -11.77
N GLY A 46 -4.82 -7.03 -10.97
CA GLY A 46 -4.66 -7.42 -9.58
C GLY A 46 -3.83 -6.42 -8.79
N VAL A 47 -3.62 -6.77 -7.52
CA VAL A 47 -2.85 -6.00 -6.51
C VAL A 47 -1.71 -6.84 -5.98
#